data_AF-A0A7C7W2T0-F1
#
_entry.id   AF-A0A7C7W2T0-F1
#
_cell.length_a   1.000
_cell.length_b   1.000
_cell.length_c   1.000
_cell.angle_alpha   90.00
_cell.angle_beta   90.00
_cell.angle_gamma   90.00
#
_symmetry.space_group_name_H-M   'P 1'
#
loop_
_entity.id
_entity.type
_entity.pdbx_description
1 polymer ?
#
loop_
_entity_poly.entity_id
_entity_poly.type
_entity_poly.pdbx_seq_one_letter_code
_entity_poly.pdbx_strand_id
1 'polypeptide(L)'
;MTEGTPMQSQHPTQLETVSRCLHHLIDLRAALAPFHITIHTLGERVQEPEGRRRLLTLWRLCQQRLDLLLDAAPRDRGWAVRLRLLRQEVEDNLLDEAYSPAALADLADGLDQACETLLLKVERDLREAVAEWKGKTTER
;
A
#
# COMPACT_ATOMS: atom_id res chain seq x y z
N MET A 1 4.90 -49.49 -7.45
CA MET A 1 5.86 -48.41 -7.76
C MET A 1 5.10 -47.34 -8.50
N THR A 2 4.64 -46.31 -7.79
CA THR A 2 3.98 -45.15 -8.38
C THR A 2 4.79 -43.94 -7.97
N GLU A 3 5.38 -43.31 -8.98
CA GLU A 3 6.26 -42.15 -8.87
C GLU A 3 5.53 -41.01 -8.18
N GLY A 4 6.09 -40.55 -7.07
CA GLY A 4 5.65 -39.34 -6.40
C GLY A 4 5.96 -38.15 -7.29
N THR A 5 4.94 -37.56 -7.90
CA THR A 5 5.02 -36.23 -8.50
C THR A 5 5.56 -35.26 -7.44
N PRO A 6 6.68 -34.55 -7.68
CA PRO A 6 7.10 -33.54 -6.74
C PRO A 6 6.07 -32.41 -6.82
N MET A 7 5.27 -32.24 -5.76
CA MET A 7 4.57 -30.99 -5.47
C MET A 7 5.65 -29.93 -5.35
N GLN A 8 5.95 -29.25 -6.46
CA GLN A 8 6.69 -28.01 -6.43
C GLN A 8 5.81 -27.02 -5.68
N SER A 9 6.13 -26.82 -4.40
CA SER A 9 5.57 -25.76 -3.59
C SER A 9 5.78 -24.45 -4.35
N GLN A 10 4.71 -23.94 -4.97
CA GLN A 10 4.69 -22.68 -5.71
C GLN A 10 4.79 -21.51 -4.74
N HIS A 11 5.92 -21.40 -4.05
CA HIS A 11 6.26 -20.15 -3.37
C HIS A 11 6.72 -19.18 -4.45
N PRO A 12 6.06 -18.01 -4.60
CA PRO A 12 6.49 -17.02 -5.57
C PRO A 12 7.95 -16.68 -5.31
N THR A 13 8.70 -16.54 -6.39
CA THR A 13 10.10 -16.09 -6.30
C THR A 13 10.15 -14.73 -5.61
N GLN A 14 11.29 -14.43 -4.99
CA GLN A 14 11.52 -13.11 -4.38
C GLN A 14 11.28 -11.98 -5.39
N LEU A 15 11.65 -12.19 -6.66
CA LEU A 15 11.44 -11.23 -7.74
C LEU A 15 9.94 -11.00 -8.04
N GLU A 16 9.13 -12.05 -8.12
CA GLU A 16 7.68 -11.94 -8.30
C GLU A 16 7.01 -11.21 -7.13
N THR A 17 7.44 -11.51 -5.90
CA THR A 17 6.91 -10.86 -4.69
C THR A 17 7.21 -9.36 -4.69
N VAL A 18 8.46 -8.99 -4.98
CA VAL A 18 8.90 -7.60 -5.05
C VAL A 18 8.19 -6.85 -6.17
N SER A 19 8.05 -7.47 -7.35
CA SER A 19 7.31 -6.90 -8.49
C SER A 19 5.84 -6.63 -8.16
N ARG A 20 5.16 -7.59 -7.53
CA ARG A 20 3.77 -7.40 -7.06
C ARG A 20 3.66 -6.27 -6.04
N CYS A 21 4.56 -6.21 -5.06
CA CYS A 21 4.57 -5.14 -4.07
C CYS A 21 4.74 -3.77 -4.75
N LEU A 22 5.65 -3.65 -5.71
CA LEU A 22 5.88 -2.42 -6.46
C LEU A 22 4.62 -1.99 -7.22
N HIS A 23 3.97 -2.92 -7.92
CA HIS A 23 2.76 -2.64 -8.69
C HIS A 23 1.62 -2.13 -7.79
N HIS A 24 1.33 -2.82 -6.69
CA HIS A 24 0.27 -2.41 -5.76
C HIS A 24 0.60 -1.09 -5.05
N LEU A 25 1.88 -0.80 -4.80
CA LEU A 25 2.30 0.46 -4.22
C LEU A 25 2.07 1.64 -5.17
N ILE A 26 2.37 1.48 -6.46
CA ILE A 26 2.10 2.50 -7.48
C ILE A 26 0.60 2.75 -7.60
N ASP A 27 -0.20 1.69 -7.66
CA ASP A 27 -1.67 1.79 -7.69
C ASP A 27 -2.23 2.51 -6.46
N LEU A 28 -1.70 2.21 -5.27
CA LEU A 28 -2.10 2.89 -4.04
C LEU A 28 -1.79 4.39 -4.11
N ARG A 29 -0.59 4.78 -4.52
CA ARG A 29 -0.23 6.20 -4.65
C ARG A 29 -1.11 6.92 -5.67
N ALA A 30 -1.43 6.27 -6.78
CA ALA A 30 -2.35 6.82 -7.77
C ALA A 30 -3.77 7.03 -7.19
N ALA A 31 -4.23 6.14 -6.30
CA ALA A 31 -5.50 6.28 -5.60
C ALA A 31 -5.47 7.35 -4.48
N LEU A 32 -4.32 7.51 -3.81
CA LEU A 32 -4.14 8.51 -2.74
C LEU A 32 -4.12 9.95 -3.27
N ALA A 33 -3.56 10.18 -4.45
CA ALA A 33 -3.47 11.53 -5.03
C ALA A 33 -4.83 12.27 -5.08
N PRO A 34 -5.92 11.72 -5.66
CA PRO A 34 -7.22 12.40 -5.66
C PRO A 34 -7.84 12.52 -4.26
N PHE A 35 -7.57 11.58 -3.36
CA PHE A 35 -8.02 11.66 -1.96
C PHE A 35 -7.39 12.85 -1.25
N HIS A 36 -6.07 12.97 -1.35
CA HIS A 36 -5.27 14.07 -0.79
C HIS A 36 -5.68 15.43 -1.34
N ILE A 37 -5.74 15.55 -2.67
CA ILE A 37 -6.21 16.79 -3.33
C ILE A 37 -7.60 17.18 -2.85
N THR A 38 -8.49 16.21 -2.67
CA THR A 38 -9.87 16.48 -2.26
C THR A 38 -9.95 16.98 -0.82
N ILE A 39 -9.15 16.43 0.11
CA ILE A 39 -9.05 16.94 1.49
C ILE A 39 -8.64 18.41 1.48
N HIS A 40 -7.56 18.74 0.77
CA HIS A 40 -7.04 20.12 0.70
C HIS A 40 -7.98 21.08 -0.03
N THR A 41 -8.65 20.61 -1.09
CA THR A 41 -9.56 21.45 -1.88
C THR A 41 -10.87 21.74 -1.14
N LEU A 42 -11.40 20.76 -0.42
CA LEU A 42 -12.64 20.95 0.34
C LEU A 42 -12.39 21.76 1.62
N GLY A 43 -11.24 21.58 2.28
CA GLY A 43 -10.98 22.19 3.59
C GLY A 43 -12.11 21.86 4.56
N GLU A 44 -12.65 22.89 5.24
CA GLU A 44 -13.79 22.74 6.16
C GLU A 44 -15.08 22.24 5.50
N ARG A 45 -15.27 22.45 4.19
CA ARG A 45 -16.48 21.98 3.47
C ARG A 45 -16.57 20.46 3.42
N VAL A 46 -15.50 19.77 3.78
CA VAL A 46 -15.53 18.33 3.93
C VAL A 46 -16.59 17.88 4.93
N GLN A 47 -16.85 18.68 5.98
CA GLN A 47 -17.83 18.36 7.02
C GLN A 47 -19.28 18.37 6.49
N GLU A 48 -19.51 18.92 5.31
CA GLU A 48 -20.80 18.83 4.63
C GLU A 48 -21.06 17.38 4.17
N PRO A 49 -22.32 16.91 4.17
CA PRO A 49 -22.65 15.52 3.82
C PRO A 49 -22.10 15.05 2.47
N GLU A 50 -22.08 15.94 1.46
CA GLU A 50 -21.56 15.63 0.13
C GLU A 50 -20.03 15.57 0.11
N GLY A 51 -19.36 16.47 0.83
CA GLY A 51 -17.92 16.45 1.02
C GLY A 51 -17.45 15.16 1.68
N ARG A 52 -18.12 14.77 2.79
CA ARG A 52 -17.84 13.53 3.51
C ARG A 52 -18.07 12.30 2.63
N ARG A 53 -19.18 12.26 1.89
CA ARG A 53 -19.49 11.14 0.96
C ARG A 53 -18.44 10.99 -0.13
N ARG A 54 -17.96 12.10 -0.68
CA ARG A 54 -16.89 12.11 -1.69
C ARG A 54 -15.59 11.55 -1.12
N LEU A 55 -15.19 11.98 0.08
CA LEU A 55 -13.99 11.42 0.73
C LEU A 55 -14.11 9.93 1.04
N LEU A 56 -15.25 9.48 1.57
CA LEU A 56 -15.47 8.05 1.82
C LEU A 56 -15.37 7.21 0.53
N THR A 57 -15.84 7.75 -0.60
CA THR A 57 -15.75 7.07 -1.90
C THR A 57 -14.31 6.94 -2.38
N LEU A 58 -13.53 8.02 -2.26
CA LEU A 58 -12.10 8.02 -2.61
C LEU A 58 -11.28 7.13 -1.67
N TRP A 59 -11.60 7.17 -0.37
CA TRP A 59 -10.95 6.34 0.63
C TRP A 59 -11.18 4.85 0.38
N ARG A 60 -12.39 4.42 -0.02
CA ARG A 60 -12.65 3.02 -0.40
C ARG A 60 -11.72 2.50 -1.49
N LEU A 61 -11.38 3.33 -2.47
CA LEU A 61 -10.40 2.96 -3.50
C LEU A 61 -9.01 2.79 -2.88
N CYS A 62 -8.60 3.71 -1.99
CA CYS A 62 -7.33 3.61 -1.27
C CYS A 62 -7.27 2.34 -0.41
N GLN A 63 -8.34 2.01 0.34
CA GLN A 63 -8.45 0.81 1.16
C GLN A 63 -8.25 -0.46 0.33
N GLN A 64 -8.94 -0.58 -0.80
CA GLN A 64 -8.80 -1.74 -1.69
C GLN A 64 -7.35 -1.92 -2.17
N ARG A 65 -6.65 -0.83 -2.52
CA ARG A 65 -5.24 -0.91 -2.93
C ARG A 65 -4.31 -1.21 -1.76
N LEU A 66 -4.58 -0.67 -0.58
CA LEU A 66 -3.88 -1.01 0.66
C LEU A 66 -3.99 -2.50 0.97
N ASP A 67 -5.20 -3.07 0.89
CA ASP A 67 -5.43 -4.49 1.15
C ASP A 67 -4.62 -5.37 0.19
N LEU A 68 -4.66 -5.08 -1.12
CA LEU A 68 -3.87 -5.80 -2.12
C LEU A 68 -2.35 -5.70 -1.87
N LEU A 69 -1.88 -4.52 -1.46
CA LEU A 69 -0.48 -4.32 -1.09
C LEU A 69 -0.11 -5.14 0.15
N LEU A 70 -0.96 -5.13 1.18
CA LEU A 70 -0.74 -5.85 2.44
C LEU A 70 -0.84 -7.37 2.27
N ASP A 71 -1.61 -7.86 1.31
CA ASP A 71 -1.72 -9.27 0.94
C ASP A 71 -0.53 -9.76 0.10
N ALA A 72 0.05 -8.88 -0.71
CA ALA A 72 1.29 -9.16 -1.43
C ALA A 72 2.54 -9.08 -0.53
N ALA A 73 2.44 -8.38 0.60
CA ALA A 73 3.52 -8.16 1.54
C ALA A 73 3.80 -9.40 2.41
N PRO A 74 5.08 -9.67 2.75
CA PRO A 74 5.39 -10.56 3.86
C PRO A 74 4.82 -10.00 5.17
N ARG A 75 4.10 -10.83 5.94
CA ARG A 75 3.30 -10.40 7.10
C ARG A 75 4.13 -9.81 8.24
N ASP A 76 5.42 -10.11 8.29
CA ASP A 76 6.39 -9.77 9.33
C ASP A 76 7.13 -8.44 9.08
N ARG A 77 6.79 -7.70 8.02
CA ARG A 77 7.45 -6.43 7.72
C ARG A 77 6.90 -5.29 8.58
N GLY A 78 7.78 -4.59 9.30
CA GLY A 78 7.42 -3.44 10.13
C GLY A 78 6.73 -2.29 9.37
N TRP A 79 6.99 -2.13 8.07
CA TRP A 79 6.26 -1.15 7.24
C TRP A 79 4.80 -1.53 7.02
N ALA A 80 4.48 -2.83 6.95
CA ALA A 80 3.10 -3.28 6.78
C ALA A 80 2.27 -3.01 8.04
N VAL A 81 2.90 -3.10 9.22
CA VAL A 81 2.30 -2.68 10.49
C VAL A 81 1.98 -1.17 10.46
N ARG A 82 2.94 -0.34 10.03
CA ARG A 82 2.73 1.11 9.92
C ARG A 82 1.60 1.46 8.95
N LEU A 83 1.52 0.81 7.78
CA LEU A 83 0.43 1.04 6.84
C LEU A 83 -0.93 0.61 7.38
N ARG A 84 -1.00 -0.49 8.14
CA ARG A 84 -2.25 -0.92 8.81
C ARG A 84 -2.70 0.09 9.86
N LEU A 85 -1.76 0.64 10.64
CA LEU A 85 -2.07 1.66 11.64
C LEU A 85 -2.61 2.93 10.98
N LEU A 86 -1.91 3.47 9.99
CA LEU A 86 -2.34 4.66 9.26
C LEU A 86 -3.70 4.46 8.58
N ARG A 87 -3.92 3.28 8.00
CA ARG A 87 -5.22 2.91 7.45
C ARG A 87 -6.31 2.99 8.51
N GLN A 88 -6.09 2.39 9.68
CA GLN A 88 -7.06 2.40 10.77
C GLN A 88 -7.34 3.82 11.26
N GLU A 89 -6.31 4.64 11.45
CA GLU A 89 -6.46 6.02 11.91
C GLU A 89 -7.25 6.88 10.91
N VAL A 90 -7.04 6.70 9.60
CA VAL A 90 -7.84 7.38 8.56
C VAL A 90 -9.29 6.91 8.60
N GLU A 91 -9.53 5.61 8.75
CA GLU A 91 -10.88 5.04 8.87
C GLU A 91 -11.62 5.58 10.10
N ASP A 92 -10.97 5.54 11.25
CA ASP A 92 -11.53 6.02 12.51
C ASP A 92 -11.87 7.51 12.40
N ASN A 93 -10.97 8.31 11.83
CA ASN A 93 -11.23 9.73 11.60
C ASN A 93 -12.43 9.93 10.66
N LEU A 94 -12.46 9.29 9.49
CA LEU A 94 -13.57 9.45 8.53
C LEU A 94 -14.94 9.03 9.07
N LEU A 95 -14.98 8.05 9.97
CA LEU A 95 -16.20 7.50 10.55
C LEU A 95 -16.66 8.27 11.80
N ASP A 96 -15.78 9.02 12.45
CA ASP A 96 -16.14 9.89 13.58
C ASP A 96 -17.18 10.96 13.17
N GLU A 97 -18.13 11.23 14.06
CA GLU A 97 -19.11 12.30 13.91
C GLU A 97 -18.46 13.67 14.05
N ALA A 98 -17.37 13.78 14.82
CA ALA A 98 -16.64 15.02 15.08
C ALA A 98 -15.24 15.01 14.44
N TYR A 99 -15.13 14.48 13.23
CA TYR A 99 -13.82 14.34 12.58
C TYR A 99 -13.14 15.66 12.22
N SER A 100 -11.81 15.66 12.25
CA SER A 100 -10.97 16.82 11.99
C SER A 100 -10.39 16.78 10.57
N PRO A 101 -10.72 17.76 9.70
CA PRO A 101 -10.15 17.85 8.37
C PRO A 101 -8.62 17.98 8.37
N ALA A 102 -8.08 18.72 9.35
CA ALA A 102 -6.65 18.89 9.53
C ALA A 102 -5.97 17.57 9.92
N ALA A 103 -6.52 16.84 10.90
CA ALA A 103 -5.99 15.54 11.28
C ALA A 103 -6.07 14.53 10.12
N LEU A 104 -7.15 14.58 9.33
CA LEU A 104 -7.28 13.74 8.14
C LEU A 104 -6.23 14.07 7.06
N ALA A 105 -5.91 15.34 6.87
CA ALA A 105 -4.84 15.77 5.98
C ALA A 105 -3.48 15.26 6.47
N ASP A 106 -3.16 15.41 7.75
CA ASP A 106 -1.92 14.92 8.36
C ASP A 106 -1.78 13.39 8.22
N LEU A 107 -2.87 12.65 8.39
CA LEU A 107 -2.89 11.21 8.19
C LEU A 107 -2.68 10.82 6.72
N ALA A 108 -3.29 11.56 5.79
CA ALA A 108 -3.08 11.35 4.36
C ALA A 108 -1.63 11.63 3.94
N ASP A 109 -1.02 12.69 4.47
CA ASP A 109 0.41 13.00 4.30
C ASP A 109 1.29 11.89 4.88
N GLY A 110 0.97 11.42 6.09
CA GLY A 110 1.68 10.32 6.74
C GLY A 110 1.62 9.02 5.93
N LEU A 111 0.49 8.76 5.26
CA LEU A 111 0.31 7.61 4.39
C LEU A 111 1.07 7.74 3.07
N ASP A 112 1.07 8.90 2.41
CA ASP A 112 1.89 9.10 1.20
C ASP A 112 3.38 9.01 1.51
N GLN A 113 3.84 9.60 2.61
CA GLN A 113 5.24 9.51 3.05
C GLN A 113 5.65 8.06 3.37
N ALA A 114 4.74 7.27 3.98
CA ALA A 114 4.98 5.85 4.22
C ALA A 114 5.08 5.07 2.90
N CYS A 115 4.23 5.40 1.91
CA CYS A 115 4.30 4.81 0.58
C CYS A 115 5.60 5.16 -0.14
N GLU A 116 6.06 6.41 -0.08
CA GLU A 116 7.33 6.83 -0.65
C GLU A 116 8.53 6.10 -0.01
N THR A 117 8.54 6.03 1.32
CA THR A 117 9.59 5.29 2.05
C THR A 117 9.61 3.81 1.65
N LEU A 118 8.43 3.21 1.48
CA LEU A 118 8.31 1.83 1.03
C LEU A 118 8.78 1.66 -0.42
N LEU A 119 8.52 2.63 -1.29
CA LEU A 119 8.94 2.59 -2.70
C LEU A 119 10.46 2.47 -2.82
N LEU A 120 11.18 3.30 -2.07
CA LEU A 120 12.65 3.25 -2.01
C LEU A 120 13.16 1.89 -1.53
N LYS A 121 12.47 1.28 -0.57
CA LYS A 121 12.82 -0.03 -0.04
C LYS A 121 12.56 -1.15 -1.04
N VAL A 122 11.38 -1.17 -1.66
CA VAL A 122 11.01 -2.15 -2.69
C VAL A 122 11.92 -2.05 -3.91
N GLU A 123 12.30 -0.84 -4.32
CA GLU A 123 13.25 -0.62 -5.41
C GLU A 123 14.64 -1.18 -5.10
N ARG A 124 15.13 -0.99 -3.87
CA ARG A 124 16.40 -1.59 -3.42
C ARG A 124 16.30 -3.12 -3.40
N ASP A 125 15.24 -3.67 -2.81
CA ASP A 125 15.03 -5.11 -2.73
C ASP A 125 14.91 -5.73 -4.15
N LEU A 126 14.36 -4.98 -5.12
CA LEU A 126 14.34 -5.36 -6.54
C LEU A 126 15.74 -5.43 -7.14
N ARG A 127 16.57 -4.40 -6.90
CA ARG A 127 17.95 -4.38 -7.38
C ARG A 127 18.77 -5.55 -6.84
N GLU A 128 18.59 -5.88 -5.57
CA GLU A 128 19.23 -7.04 -4.91
C GLU A 128 18.78 -8.36 -5.55
N ALA A 129 17.46 -8.55 -5.73
CA ALA A 129 16.91 -9.76 -6.35
C ALA A 129 17.41 -9.95 -7.80
N VAL A 130 17.52 -8.87 -8.59
CA VAL A 130 18.06 -8.91 -9.96
C VAL A 130 19.56 -9.27 -9.96
N ALA A 131 20.34 -8.71 -9.04
CA ALA A 131 21.77 -9.02 -8.92
C ALA A 131 22.00 -10.50 -8.58
N GLU A 132 21.23 -11.04 -7.63
CA GLU A 132 21.28 -12.45 -7.25
C GLU A 132 20.90 -13.36 -8.43
N TRP A 133 19.85 -13.01 -9.18
CA TRP A 133 19.44 -13.78 -10.36
C TRP A 133 20.55 -13.83 -11.42
N LYS A 134 21.22 -12.71 -11.69
CA LYS A 134 22.36 -12.64 -12.62
C LYS A 134 23.55 -13.50 -12.16
N GLY A 135 23.84 -13.50 -10.86
CA GLY A 135 24.89 -14.36 -10.28
C GLY A 135 24.61 -15.84 -10.54
N LYS A 136 23.38 -16.29 -10.26
CA LYS A 136 22.95 -17.68 -10.48
C LYS A 136 22.99 -18.13 -11.94
N THR A 137 22.77 -17.22 -12.89
CA THR A 137 22.87 -17.53 -14.33
C THR A 137 24.30 -17.55 -14.87
N THR A 138 25.27 -17.01 -14.14
CA THR A 138 26.68 -16.96 -14.58
C THR A 138 27.49 -18.17 -14.08
N GLU A 139 27.00 -18.89 -13.07
CA GLU A 139 27.60 -20.11 -12.50
C GLU A 139 27.08 -21.43 -13.14
N ARG A 140 26.26 -21.33 -14.20
CA ARG A 140 25.78 -22.47 -15.00
C ARG A 140 26.39 -22.45 -16.39
#